data_AF-A0A4R8IES5-F1
#
_entry.id   AF-A0A4R8IES5-F1
#
_cell.length_a   1.000
_cell.length_b   1.000
_cell.length_c   1.000
_cell.angle_alpha   90.00
_cell.angle_beta   90.00
_cell.angle_gamma   90.00
#
_symmetry.space_group_name_H-M   'P 1'
#
loop_
_entity.id
_entity.type
_entity.pdbx_description
1 polymer ?
#
loop_
_entity_poly.entity_id
_entity_poly.type
_entity_poly.pdbx_seq_one_letter_code
_entity_poly.pdbx_strand_id
1 'polypeptide(L)'
;MRIDRIYQCEHGKYVVDVYLDNGEFYFTSHHFETKKEAELWAESWCYWANNLIDGGVDTVYYILQVPDTWPGPPIGANPYSGLFVKIGRSKNVLQRLQNLQTGTYGELIIHALEPGGSERESELHRQFSSLRRHGEWFACSTELTNHIYSTWYKNKMLPPEHQYEVLKLAHRIQDYKQIRQILGHTPDTVNPALDDEWHGTTMIDLVYSSLAKNEK
;
A
#
# COMPACT_ATOMS: atom_id res chain seq x y z
N MET A 1 4.07 -13.23 -17.75
CA MET A 1 3.22 -12.12 -18.23
C MET A 1 3.54 -11.83 -19.68
N ARG A 2 2.51 -11.57 -20.49
CA ARG A 2 2.63 -11.30 -21.93
C ARG A 2 1.82 -10.07 -22.32
N ILE A 3 2.33 -9.35 -23.32
CA ILE A 3 1.66 -8.22 -23.95
C ILE A 3 1.18 -8.69 -25.31
N ASP A 4 -0.15 -8.76 -25.49
CA ASP A 4 -0.73 -9.28 -26.74
C ASP A 4 -1.33 -8.16 -27.60
N ARG A 5 -1.82 -7.08 -26.98
CA ARG A 5 -2.56 -6.06 -27.72
C ARG A 5 -2.26 -4.64 -27.23
N ILE A 6 -1.86 -3.79 -28.18
CA ILE A 6 -1.78 -2.33 -28.01
C ILE A 6 -2.73 -1.72 -29.03
N TYR A 7 -3.69 -0.92 -28.57
CA TYR A 7 -4.73 -0.35 -29.43
C TYR A 7 -5.18 1.01 -28.95
N GLN A 8 -5.80 1.76 -29.86
CA GLN A 8 -6.43 3.04 -29.54
C GLN A 8 -7.85 2.80 -29.03
N CYS A 9 -8.19 3.32 -27.85
CA CYS A 9 -9.53 3.27 -27.28
C CYS A 9 -10.44 4.34 -27.91
N GLU A 10 -11.74 4.30 -27.60
CA GLU A 10 -12.75 5.21 -28.15
C GLU A 10 -12.45 6.70 -27.91
N HIS A 11 -11.64 7.01 -26.89
CA HIS A 11 -11.23 8.37 -26.53
C HIS A 11 -9.97 8.85 -27.27
N GLY A 12 -9.49 8.09 -28.25
CA GLY A 12 -8.30 8.44 -29.04
C GLY A 12 -6.97 8.20 -28.32
N LYS A 13 -6.97 7.62 -27.11
CA LYS A 13 -5.77 7.28 -26.33
C LYS A 13 -5.36 5.84 -26.57
N TYR A 14 -4.10 5.52 -26.33
CA TYR A 14 -3.59 4.15 -26.45
C TYR A 14 -3.63 3.42 -25.12
N VAL A 15 -3.94 2.13 -25.16
CA VAL A 15 -3.93 1.22 -24.00
C VAL A 15 -3.29 -0.11 -24.38
N VAL A 16 -2.88 -0.85 -23.35
CA VAL A 16 -2.19 -2.14 -23.46
C VAL A 16 -2.95 -3.18 -22.66
N ASP A 17 -3.36 -4.27 -23.30
CA ASP A 17 -3.91 -5.43 -22.61
C ASP A 17 -2.78 -6.39 -22.23
N VAL A 18 -2.75 -6.75 -20.96
CA VAL A 18 -1.79 -7.65 -20.35
C VAL A 18 -2.46 -8.97 -20.03
N TYR A 19 -1.76 -10.07 -20.34
CA TYR A 19 -2.22 -11.44 -20.09
C TYR A 19 -1.22 -12.20 -19.21
N LEU A 20 -1.74 -13.13 -18.43
CA LEU A 20 -0.97 -14.13 -17.71
C LEU A 20 -0.36 -15.14 -18.70
N ASP A 21 0.65 -15.90 -18.27
CA ASP A 21 1.31 -16.88 -19.15
C ASP A 21 0.39 -18.04 -19.56
N ASN A 22 -0.68 -18.28 -18.81
CA ASN A 22 -1.75 -19.23 -19.13
C ASN A 22 -2.76 -18.68 -20.17
N GLY A 23 -2.59 -17.44 -20.65
CA GLY A 23 -3.47 -16.78 -21.62
C GLY A 23 -4.69 -16.09 -21.00
N GLU A 24 -4.83 -16.09 -19.68
CA GLU A 24 -5.91 -15.38 -18.99
C GLU A 24 -5.66 -13.87 -19.01
N PHE A 25 -6.71 -13.09 -19.28
CA PHE A 25 -6.65 -11.63 -19.23
C PHE A 25 -6.33 -11.16 -17.81
N TYR A 26 -5.31 -10.30 -17.69
CA TYR A 26 -4.89 -9.78 -16.39
C TYR A 26 -5.43 -8.36 -16.16
N PHE A 27 -5.06 -7.38 -17.01
CA PHE A 27 -5.61 -6.03 -16.96
C PHE A 27 -5.37 -5.23 -18.24
N THR A 28 -6.08 -4.11 -18.36
CA THR A 28 -5.80 -3.05 -19.35
C THR A 28 -5.10 -1.87 -18.67
N SER A 29 -4.00 -1.40 -19.26
CA SER A 29 -3.16 -0.33 -18.73
C SER A 29 -3.90 1.00 -18.58
N HIS A 30 -3.22 1.98 -17.98
CA HIS A 30 -3.62 3.38 -18.09
C HIS A 30 -3.47 3.88 -19.53
N HIS A 31 -4.02 5.07 -19.79
CA HIS A 31 -4.00 5.72 -21.09
C HIS A 31 -2.64 6.34 -21.43
N PHE A 32 -2.24 6.20 -22.68
CA PHE A 32 -1.08 6.86 -23.28
C PHE A 32 -1.51 7.81 -24.41
N GLU A 33 -0.76 8.89 -24.61
CA GLU A 33 -1.04 9.86 -25.67
C GLU A 33 -0.64 9.30 -27.03
N THR A 34 0.45 8.54 -27.07
CA THR A 34 1.00 7.98 -28.30
C THR A 34 1.15 6.47 -28.20
N LYS A 35 1.08 5.79 -29.36
CA LYS A 35 1.34 4.36 -29.44
C LYS A 35 2.76 4.00 -28.95
N LYS A 36 3.73 4.86 -29.26
CA LYS A 36 5.14 4.67 -28.88
C LYS A 36 5.33 4.67 -27.38
N GLU A 37 4.65 5.56 -26.66
CA GLU A 37 4.66 5.56 -25.18
C GLU A 37 4.09 4.27 -24.62
N ALA A 38 2.96 3.80 -25.17
CA ALA A 38 2.35 2.53 -24.77
C ALA A 38 3.27 1.34 -25.02
N GLU A 39 3.95 1.29 -26.17
CA GLU A 39 4.93 0.25 -26.52
C GLU A 39 6.13 0.24 -25.57
N LEU A 40 6.73 1.41 -25.30
CA LEU A 40 7.88 1.55 -24.39
C LEU A 40 7.52 1.17 -22.95
N TRP A 41 6.35 1.60 -22.49
CA TRP A 41 5.85 1.21 -21.17
C TRP A 41 5.60 -0.30 -21.10
N ALA A 42 4.95 -0.88 -22.10
CA ALA A 42 4.61 -2.30 -22.13
C ALA A 42 5.86 -3.19 -22.09
N GLU A 43 6.89 -2.86 -22.87
CA GLU A 43 8.16 -3.56 -22.87
C GLU A 43 8.84 -3.49 -21.49
N SER A 44 8.96 -2.28 -20.95
CA SER A 44 9.61 -2.05 -19.65
C SER A 44 8.86 -2.74 -18.50
N TRP A 45 7.53 -2.61 -18.49
CA TRP A 45 6.66 -3.20 -17.48
C TRP A 45 6.68 -4.72 -17.56
N CYS A 46 6.60 -5.31 -18.76
CA CYS A 46 6.60 -6.76 -18.95
C CYS A 46 7.94 -7.38 -18.51
N TYR A 47 9.06 -6.73 -18.86
CA TYR A 47 10.37 -7.14 -18.39
C TYR A 47 10.45 -7.10 -16.86
N TRP A 48 10.06 -5.98 -16.24
CA TRP A 48 10.06 -5.85 -14.79
C TRP A 48 9.18 -6.89 -14.10
N ALA A 49 7.92 -7.03 -14.53
CA ALA A 49 6.94 -7.95 -13.99
C ALA A 49 7.42 -9.42 -14.01
N ASN A 50 8.02 -9.84 -15.11
CA ASN A 50 8.51 -11.21 -15.28
C ASN A 50 9.78 -11.53 -14.49
N ASN A 51 10.54 -10.50 -14.06
CA ASN A 51 11.78 -10.68 -13.31
C ASN A 51 11.64 -10.29 -11.82
N LEU A 52 10.44 -9.86 -11.39
CA LEU A 52 10.15 -9.39 -10.05
C LEU A 52 10.30 -10.49 -8.99
N ILE A 53 9.75 -11.69 -9.26
CA ILE A 53 9.69 -12.78 -8.28
C ILE A 53 11.08 -13.39 -8.03
N ASP A 54 11.86 -13.56 -9.09
CA ASP A 54 13.19 -14.20 -9.03
C ASP A 54 14.28 -13.25 -8.51
N GLY A 55 13.93 -11.99 -8.20
CA GLY A 55 14.86 -10.98 -7.74
C GLY A 55 15.86 -10.52 -8.80
N GLY A 56 15.49 -10.61 -10.08
CA GLY A 56 16.31 -10.16 -11.19
C GLY A 56 16.38 -8.63 -11.32
N VAL A 57 15.36 -7.91 -10.82
CA VAL A 57 15.19 -6.47 -11.00
C VAL A 57 15.06 -5.72 -9.67
N ASP A 58 15.62 -4.52 -9.63
CA ASP A 58 15.38 -3.60 -8.51
C ASP A 58 13.93 -3.10 -8.55
N THR A 59 13.28 -3.17 -7.39
CA THR A 59 11.90 -2.76 -7.22
C THR A 59 11.79 -1.84 -6.01
N VAL A 60 11.11 -0.71 -6.21
CA VAL A 60 10.72 0.17 -5.10
C VAL A 60 9.41 -0.35 -4.53
N TYR A 61 9.35 -0.45 -3.21
CA TYR A 61 8.18 -0.89 -2.45
C TYR A 61 7.67 0.20 -1.54
N TYR A 62 6.36 0.12 -1.27
CA TYR A 62 5.65 0.91 -0.28
C TYR A 62 5.03 -0.06 0.73
N ILE A 63 5.62 -0.19 1.91
CA ILE A 63 5.13 -1.09 2.96
C ILE A 63 4.43 -0.26 4.03
N LEU A 64 3.12 -0.44 4.16
CA LEU A 64 2.31 0.20 5.18
C LEU A 64 2.43 -0.59 6.49
N GLN A 65 2.70 0.09 7.60
CA GLN A 65 2.64 -0.50 8.93
C GLN A 65 1.27 -0.20 9.54
N VAL A 66 0.57 -1.25 9.97
CA VAL A 66 -0.75 -1.17 10.61
C VAL A 66 -0.67 -1.80 12.01
N PRO A 67 -0.65 -1.00 13.08
CA PRO A 67 -0.75 -1.52 14.43
C PRO A 67 -2.09 -2.22 14.69
N ASP A 68 -2.08 -3.32 15.45
CA ASP A 68 -3.29 -4.04 15.87
C ASP A 68 -4.27 -3.14 16.62
N THR A 69 -3.74 -2.12 17.31
CA THR A 69 -4.52 -1.18 18.14
C THR A 69 -5.08 0.02 17.36
N TRP A 70 -4.75 0.18 16.08
CA TRP A 70 -5.10 1.39 15.33
C TRP A 70 -6.63 1.53 15.09
N PRO A 71 -7.29 2.58 15.61
CA PRO A 71 -8.75 2.73 15.55
C PRO A 71 -9.28 3.24 14.20
N GLY A 72 -8.45 3.24 13.16
CA GLY A 72 -8.73 3.95 11.92
C GLY A 72 -8.51 5.47 12.04
N PRO A 73 -8.62 6.20 10.92
CA PRO A 73 -8.37 7.63 10.86
C PRO A 73 -9.49 8.44 11.54
N PRO A 74 -9.21 9.70 11.94
CA PRO A 74 -10.26 10.66 12.31
C PRO A 74 -11.29 10.87 11.19
N ILE A 75 -12.50 11.28 11.55
CA ILE A 75 -13.56 11.58 10.58
C ILE A 75 -13.10 12.73 9.65
N GLY A 76 -13.16 12.49 8.34
CA GLY A 76 -12.76 13.48 7.32
C GLY A 76 -11.25 13.53 7.05
N ALA A 77 -10.43 12.76 7.76
CA ALA A 77 -9.00 12.68 7.49
C ALA A 77 -8.66 11.70 6.35
N ASN A 78 -7.39 11.73 5.93
CA ASN A 78 -6.80 10.73 5.03
C ASN A 78 -7.05 9.29 5.56
N PRO A 79 -7.39 8.31 4.69
CA PRO A 79 -7.66 6.93 5.12
C PRO A 79 -6.55 6.28 5.96
N TYR A 80 -5.28 6.67 5.75
CA TYR A 80 -4.13 6.15 6.48
C TYR A 80 -3.56 7.15 7.50
N SER A 81 -4.34 8.14 7.92
CA SER A 81 -3.91 9.10 8.93
C SER A 81 -3.49 8.39 10.22
N GLY A 82 -2.31 8.77 10.75
CA GLY A 82 -1.71 8.15 11.94
C GLY A 82 -0.91 6.87 11.64
N LEU A 83 -0.84 6.40 10.39
CA LEU A 83 0.01 5.30 9.98
C LEU A 83 1.33 5.77 9.37
N PHE A 84 2.26 4.83 9.25
CA PHE A 84 3.56 5.02 8.60
C PHE A 84 3.72 4.08 7.42
N VAL A 85 4.35 4.59 6.37
CA VAL A 85 4.77 3.80 5.21
C VAL A 85 6.28 3.83 5.10
N LYS A 86 6.87 2.66 4.85
CA LYS A 86 8.27 2.52 4.47
C LYS A 86 8.39 2.60 2.96
N ILE A 87 9.22 3.51 2.48
CA ILE A 87 9.60 3.59 1.06
C ILE A 87 11.02 3.06 0.95
N GLY A 88 11.20 1.94 0.26
CA GLY A 88 12.53 1.37 0.08
C GLY A 88 12.68 0.57 -1.19
N ARG A 89 13.88 0.10 -1.45
CA ARG A 89 14.22 -0.75 -2.59
C ARG A 89 14.60 -2.17 -2.18
N SER A 90 14.21 -3.15 -2.98
CA SER A 90 14.74 -4.51 -2.89
C SER A 90 14.65 -5.21 -4.23
N LYS A 91 15.54 -6.18 -4.44
CA LYS A 91 15.38 -7.18 -5.50
C LYS A 91 14.38 -8.25 -5.10
N ASN A 92 14.35 -8.64 -3.83
CA ASN A 92 13.37 -9.58 -3.29
C ASN A 92 12.54 -8.88 -2.20
N VAL A 93 11.37 -8.37 -2.58
CA VAL A 93 10.52 -7.58 -1.68
C VAL A 93 9.88 -8.47 -0.61
N LEU A 94 9.48 -9.70 -0.93
CA LEU A 94 8.88 -10.63 0.03
C LEU A 94 9.86 -11.04 1.13
N GLN A 95 11.09 -11.40 0.77
CA GLN A 95 12.14 -11.69 1.76
C GLN A 95 12.45 -10.45 2.61
N ARG A 96 12.46 -9.26 2.00
CA ARG A 96 12.68 -8.01 2.72
C ARG A 96 11.55 -7.74 3.72
N LEU A 97 10.30 -7.97 3.34
CA LEU A 97 9.14 -7.85 4.21
C LEU A 97 9.26 -8.80 5.42
N GLN A 98 9.55 -10.08 5.19
CA GLN A 98 9.74 -11.06 6.27
C GLN A 98 10.82 -10.61 7.25
N ASN A 99 11.94 -10.10 6.76
CA ASN A 99 13.03 -9.59 7.60
C ASN A 99 12.65 -8.32 8.37
N LEU A 100 11.74 -7.48 7.84
CA LEU A 100 11.25 -6.29 8.52
C LEU A 100 10.22 -6.66 9.60
N GLN A 101 9.41 -7.68 9.36
CA GLN A 101 8.34 -8.11 10.26
C GLN A 101 8.90 -8.63 11.60
N THR A 102 10.08 -9.25 11.63
CA THR A 102 10.71 -9.77 12.87
C THR A 102 11.02 -8.68 13.90
N GLY A 103 11.22 -7.43 13.45
CA GLY A 103 11.52 -6.28 14.31
C GLY A 103 10.36 -5.28 14.44
N THR A 104 9.18 -5.59 13.89
CA THR A 104 8.05 -4.65 13.83
C THR A 104 6.84 -5.19 14.58
N TYR A 105 6.27 -4.36 15.46
CA TYR A 105 4.98 -4.63 16.09
C TYR A 105 3.84 -4.21 15.15
N GLY A 106 2.82 -5.07 15.02
CA GLY A 106 1.72 -4.91 14.08
C GLY A 106 1.99 -5.53 12.70
N GLU A 107 1.06 -5.33 11.78
CA GLU A 107 1.06 -5.91 10.45
C GLU A 107 1.82 -5.04 9.44
N LEU A 108 2.64 -5.66 8.59
CA LEU A 108 3.27 -5.01 7.45
C LEU A 108 2.61 -5.43 6.15
N ILE A 109 2.02 -4.47 5.44
CA ILE A 109 1.28 -4.70 4.20
C ILE A 109 2.06 -4.07 3.05
N ILE A 110 2.47 -4.86 2.05
CA ILE A 110 2.93 -4.29 0.78
C ILE A 110 1.70 -3.61 0.16
N HIS A 111 1.78 -2.31 -0.10
CA HIS A 111 0.64 -1.56 -0.64
C HIS A 111 0.81 -1.30 -2.14
N ALA A 112 2.04 -1.01 -2.56
CA ALA A 112 2.36 -0.83 -3.96
C ALA A 112 3.80 -1.24 -4.26
N LEU A 113 4.04 -1.58 -5.53
CA LEU A 113 5.35 -1.84 -6.11
C LEU A 113 5.52 -1.01 -7.38
N GLU A 114 6.73 -0.50 -7.63
CA GLU A 114 7.09 0.11 -8.91
C GLU A 114 8.49 -0.28 -9.39
N PRO A 115 8.70 -0.35 -10.72
CA PRO A 115 10.04 -0.48 -11.26
C PRO A 115 10.89 0.72 -10.82
N GLY A 116 12.10 0.46 -10.32
CA GLY A 116 12.96 1.54 -9.89
C GLY A 116 14.19 1.07 -9.11
N GLY A 117 15.29 1.77 -9.33
CA GLY A 117 16.55 1.57 -8.61
C GLY A 117 16.81 2.64 -7.54
N SER A 118 18.07 2.73 -7.13
CA SER A 118 18.55 3.69 -6.12
C SER A 118 18.19 5.15 -6.44
N GLU A 119 18.21 5.52 -7.73
CA GLU A 119 17.86 6.88 -8.17
C GLU A 119 16.39 7.20 -7.89
N ARG A 120 15.48 6.27 -8.24
CA ARG A 120 14.04 6.43 -8.03
C ARG A 120 13.69 6.47 -6.55
N GLU A 121 14.29 5.59 -5.75
CA GLU A 121 14.17 5.61 -4.29
C GLU A 121 14.61 6.97 -3.72
N SER A 122 15.77 7.47 -4.14
CA SER A 122 16.32 8.76 -3.71
C SER A 122 15.42 9.94 -4.12
N GLU A 123 14.83 9.89 -5.30
CA GLU A 123 13.86 10.88 -5.77
C GLU A 123 12.63 10.95 -4.85
N LEU A 124 12.01 9.80 -4.57
CA LEU A 124 10.84 9.72 -3.68
C LEU A 124 11.19 10.17 -2.27
N HIS A 125 12.37 9.81 -1.79
CA HIS A 125 12.89 10.21 -0.50
C HIS A 125 13.07 11.72 -0.39
N ARG A 126 13.45 12.40 -1.49
CA ARG A 126 13.50 13.88 -1.57
C ARG A 126 12.09 14.47 -1.64
N GLN A 127 11.24 13.92 -2.52
CA GLN A 127 9.87 14.38 -2.74
C GLN A 127 9.08 14.39 -1.42
N PHE A 128 9.13 13.29 -0.66
CA PHE A 128 8.39 13.14 0.60
C PHE A 128 9.24 13.44 1.84
N SER A 129 10.35 14.17 1.69
CA SER A 129 11.28 14.46 2.80
C SER A 129 10.61 15.13 4.01
N SER A 130 9.62 16.00 3.77
CA SER A 130 8.81 16.65 4.81
C SER A 130 7.95 15.69 5.65
N LEU A 131 7.65 14.51 5.12
CA LEU A 131 6.85 13.47 5.78
C LEU A 131 7.72 12.45 6.52
N ARG A 132 9.05 12.49 6.32
CA ARG A 132 9.98 11.54 6.90
C ARG A 132 10.00 11.67 8.43
N ARG A 133 9.89 10.55 9.12
CA ARG A 133 9.93 10.49 10.60
C ARG A 133 11.20 9.86 11.10
N HIS A 134 11.49 8.64 10.67
CA HIS A 134 12.68 7.91 11.10
C HIS A 134 13.21 7.02 9.99
N GLY A 135 14.48 7.22 9.61
CA GLY A 135 15.10 6.48 8.50
C GLY A 135 14.27 6.58 7.21
N GLU A 136 13.74 5.44 6.78
CA GLU A 136 12.96 5.28 5.54
C GLU A 136 11.44 5.24 5.80
N TRP A 137 10.99 5.63 6.99
CA TRP A 137 9.58 5.67 7.39
C TRP A 137 8.99 7.08 7.26
N PHE A 138 7.84 7.16 6.61
CA PHE A 138 7.15 8.40 6.27
C PHE A 138 5.73 8.38 6.84
N ALA A 139 5.27 9.50 7.38
CA ALA A 139 3.89 9.65 7.81
C ALA A 139 2.93 9.66 6.61
N CYS A 140 1.82 8.95 6.73
CA CYS A 140 0.81 8.85 5.67
C CYS A 140 0.00 10.15 5.55
N SER A 141 0.42 11.03 4.63
CA SER A 141 -0.37 12.19 4.18
C SER A 141 -1.32 11.82 3.04
N THR A 142 -2.26 12.72 2.72
CA THR A 142 -3.11 12.59 1.53
C THR A 142 -2.28 12.47 0.24
N GLU A 143 -1.21 13.27 0.11
CA GLU A 143 -0.35 13.25 -1.08
C GLU A 143 0.35 11.90 -1.25
N LEU A 144 0.98 11.40 -0.19
CA LEU A 144 1.70 10.12 -0.23
C LEU A 144 0.73 8.95 -0.41
N THR A 145 -0.44 8.99 0.25
CA THR A 145 -1.48 7.97 0.08
C THR A 145 -1.96 7.92 -1.37
N ASN A 146 -2.25 9.08 -1.98
CA ASN A 146 -2.63 9.17 -3.39
C ASN A 146 -1.53 8.66 -4.33
N HIS A 147 -0.26 8.96 -4.03
CA HIS A 147 0.89 8.45 -4.78
C HIS A 147 0.91 6.92 -4.76
N ILE A 148 0.79 6.30 -3.58
CA ILE A 148 0.80 4.84 -3.43
C ILE A 148 -0.37 4.20 -4.22
N TYR A 149 -1.59 4.71 -4.09
CA TYR A 149 -2.74 4.20 -4.85
C TYR A 149 -2.56 4.37 -6.36
N SER A 150 -2.02 5.50 -6.81
CA SER A 150 -1.71 5.75 -8.22
C SER A 150 -0.66 4.75 -8.74
N THR A 151 0.37 4.48 -7.94
CA THR A 151 1.41 3.50 -8.25
C THR A 151 0.83 2.09 -8.36
N TRP A 152 0.02 1.66 -7.39
CA TRP A 152 -0.65 0.37 -7.47
C TRP A 152 -1.60 0.30 -8.67
N TYR A 153 -2.38 1.35 -8.93
CA TYR A 153 -3.28 1.40 -10.08
C TYR A 153 -2.56 1.27 -11.42
N LYS A 154 -1.39 1.91 -11.55
CA LYS A 154 -0.58 1.90 -12.79
C LYS A 154 0.13 0.56 -13.01
N ASN A 155 0.75 0.01 -11.97
CA ASN A 155 1.60 -1.16 -12.09
C ASN A 155 0.86 -2.47 -11.86
N LYS A 156 -0.23 -2.44 -11.08
CA LYS A 156 -1.12 -3.56 -10.71
C LYS A 156 -0.42 -4.81 -10.17
N MET A 157 0.85 -4.68 -9.81
CA MET A 157 1.66 -5.73 -9.21
C MET A 157 1.55 -5.62 -7.69
N LEU A 158 0.61 -6.39 -7.14
CA LEU A 158 0.52 -6.61 -5.71
C LEU A 158 0.25 -8.10 -5.44
N PRO A 159 0.99 -8.76 -4.53
CA PRO A 159 0.72 -10.16 -4.18
C PRO A 159 -0.73 -10.33 -3.67
N PRO A 160 -1.45 -11.41 -4.03
CA PRO A 160 -2.85 -11.61 -3.64
C PRO A 160 -3.11 -11.51 -2.14
N GLU A 161 -2.20 -12.03 -1.32
CA GLU A 161 -2.25 -11.91 0.14
C GLU A 161 -2.30 -10.45 0.60
N HIS A 162 -1.44 -9.59 0.05
CA HIS A 162 -1.42 -8.18 0.40
C HIS A 162 -2.59 -7.40 -0.21
N GLN A 163 -3.14 -7.83 -1.35
CA GLN A 163 -4.40 -7.27 -1.85
C GLN A 163 -5.54 -7.54 -0.85
N TYR A 164 -5.60 -8.76 -0.31
CA TYR A 164 -6.58 -9.11 0.71
C TYR A 164 -6.39 -8.28 1.98
N GLU A 165 -5.16 -8.10 2.45
CA GLU A 165 -4.89 -7.27 3.64
C GLU A 165 -5.24 -5.79 3.43
N VAL A 166 -5.02 -5.23 2.23
CA VAL A 166 -5.49 -3.86 1.89
C VAL A 166 -7.01 -3.77 1.94
N LEU A 167 -7.73 -4.77 1.44
CA LEU A 167 -9.20 -4.81 1.47
C LEU A 167 -9.74 -4.97 2.90
N LYS A 168 -9.14 -5.87 3.69
CA LYS A 168 -9.47 -6.06 5.11
C LYS A 168 -9.21 -4.79 5.92
N LEU A 169 -8.12 -4.08 5.66
CA LEU A 169 -7.86 -2.77 6.25
C LEU A 169 -8.93 -1.74 5.87
N ALA A 170 -9.37 -1.71 4.61
CA ALA A 170 -10.43 -0.82 4.16
C ALA A 170 -11.76 -1.11 4.87
N HIS A 171 -12.11 -2.40 5.05
CA HIS A 171 -13.29 -2.80 5.83
C HIS A 171 -13.17 -2.37 7.30
N ARG A 172 -12.02 -2.65 7.94
CA ARG A 172 -11.72 -2.20 9.30
C ARG A 172 -11.95 -0.69 9.46
N ILE A 173 -11.48 0.12 8.51
CA ILE A 173 -11.69 1.58 8.54
C ILE A 173 -13.19 1.93 8.48
N GLN A 174 -13.98 1.25 7.65
CA GLN A 174 -15.43 1.49 7.58
C GLN A 174 -16.15 1.07 8.87
N ASP A 175 -15.79 -0.08 9.42
CA ASP A 175 -16.39 -0.60 10.66
C ASP A 175 -16.15 0.37 11.82
N TYR A 176 -14.90 0.83 12.01
CA TYR A 176 -14.59 1.83 13.04
C TYR A 176 -15.29 3.16 12.80
N LYS A 177 -15.45 3.59 11.54
CA LYS A 177 -16.21 4.79 11.21
C LYS A 177 -17.68 4.65 11.63
N GLN A 178 -18.29 3.49 11.39
CA GLN A 178 -19.67 3.22 11.80
C GLN A 178 -19.81 3.19 13.33
N ILE A 179 -18.85 2.57 14.03
CA ILE A 179 -18.84 2.55 15.49
C ILE A 179 -18.75 3.97 16.07
N ARG A 180 -17.89 4.84 15.53
CA ARG A 180 -17.80 6.25 15.94
C ARG A 180 -19.12 6.99 15.76
N GLN A 181 -19.84 6.72 14.67
CA GLN A 181 -21.15 7.33 14.43
C GLN A 181 -22.19 6.87 15.47
N ILE A 182 -22.16 5.60 15.87
CA ILE A 182 -23.08 5.05 16.88
C ILE A 182 -22.78 5.63 18.27
N LEU A 183 -21.51 5.72 18.66
CA LEU A 183 -21.10 6.20 19.98
C LEU A 183 -21.19 7.72 20.13
N GLY A 184 -21.13 8.47 19.02
CA GLY A 184 -21.07 9.93 19.04
C GLY A 184 -19.70 10.50 19.47
N HIS A 185 -18.71 9.64 19.71
CA HIS A 185 -17.31 10.01 19.99
C HIS A 185 -16.35 8.93 19.46
N THR A 186 -15.04 9.19 19.53
CA THR A 186 -14.02 8.17 19.21
C THR A 186 -14.03 7.10 20.30
N PRO A 187 -14.23 5.80 19.97
CA PRO A 187 -14.04 4.73 20.94
C PRO A 187 -12.56 4.68 21.33
N ASP A 188 -12.29 4.58 22.63
CA ASP A 188 -10.93 4.30 23.11
C ASP A 188 -10.55 2.89 22.67
N THR A 189 -9.65 2.77 21.69
CA THR A 189 -8.91 1.54 21.43
C THR A 189 -7.59 1.58 22.21
N VAL A 190 -6.97 0.41 22.38
CA VAL A 190 -6.01 0.03 23.44
C VAL A 190 -4.80 0.96 23.64
N ASN A 191 -4.58 1.98 22.81
CA ASN A 191 -3.75 3.13 23.20
C ASN A 191 -4.02 4.32 22.26
N PRO A 192 -4.16 5.56 22.76
CA PRO A 192 -3.95 6.74 21.92
C PRO A 192 -2.54 6.68 21.30
N ALA A 193 -2.32 7.39 20.20
CA ALA A 193 -0.96 7.58 19.71
C ALA A 193 -0.13 8.22 20.84
N LEU A 194 1.17 7.87 20.93
CA LEU A 194 2.04 8.34 22.04
C LEU A 194 2.10 9.88 22.15
N ASP A 195 1.72 10.57 21.09
CA ASP A 195 1.70 12.02 20.93
C ASP A 195 0.31 12.67 21.11
N ASP A 196 -0.76 11.90 21.34
CA ASP A 196 -2.11 12.43 21.59
C ASP A 196 -2.49 12.43 23.08
N GLU A 197 -3.05 13.55 23.59
CA GLU A 197 -3.64 13.60 24.93
C GLU A 197 -4.90 12.71 25.01
N TRP A 198 -5.01 11.90 26.07
CA TRP A 198 -6.15 11.03 26.28
C TRP A 198 -7.40 11.84 26.69
N HIS A 199 -8.48 11.72 25.91
CA HIS A 199 -9.72 12.49 26.11
C HIS A 199 -10.99 11.60 26.19
N GLY A 200 -10.84 10.28 26.28
CA GLY A 200 -11.96 9.34 26.23
C GLY A 200 -12.68 9.12 27.57
N THR A 201 -13.97 8.81 27.50
CA THR A 201 -14.83 8.52 28.67
C THR A 201 -15.22 7.04 28.78
N THR A 202 -14.95 6.19 27.78
CA THR A 202 -15.35 4.77 27.77
C THR A 202 -14.42 3.93 26.87
N MET A 203 -13.75 2.95 27.49
CA MET A 203 -12.93 1.94 26.83
C MET A 203 -13.80 0.89 26.16
N ILE A 204 -13.66 0.74 24.84
CA ILE A 204 -14.32 -0.34 24.09
C ILE A 204 -13.22 -1.12 23.38
N ASP A 205 -12.83 -2.24 23.98
CA ASP A 205 -11.86 -3.15 23.38
C ASP A 205 -12.51 -3.95 22.25
N LEU A 206 -12.39 -3.41 21.04
CA LEU A 206 -12.88 -4.02 19.79
C LEU A 206 -11.87 -5.00 19.18
N VAL A 207 -10.68 -5.14 19.76
CA VAL A 207 -9.57 -5.92 19.20
C VAL A 207 -9.34 -7.20 20.02
N TYR A 208 -9.36 -7.12 21.35
CA TYR A 208 -9.17 -8.24 22.27
C TYR A 208 -10.03 -8.09 23.53
N SER A 209 -11.32 -8.43 23.48
CA SER A 209 -12.17 -8.42 24.69
C SER A 209 -11.77 -9.39 25.81
N SER A 210 -10.70 -10.19 25.65
CA SER A 210 -10.24 -11.10 26.69
C SER A 210 -9.00 -10.58 27.43
N LEU A 211 -9.26 -9.93 28.56
CA LEU A 211 -8.42 -10.07 29.76
C LEU A 211 -8.42 -11.51 30.32
N ALA A 212 -8.99 -12.49 29.61
CA ALA A 212 -8.71 -13.89 29.87
C ALA A 212 -7.33 -14.21 29.32
N LYS A 213 -6.35 -14.26 30.22
CA LYS A 213 -5.11 -15.00 30.02
C LYS A 213 -5.46 -16.30 29.28
N ASN A 214 -4.92 -16.48 28.07
CA ASN A 214 -4.70 -17.84 27.61
C ASN A 214 -3.58 -18.40 28.48
N GLU A 215 -3.96 -19.07 29.57
CA GLU A 215 -3.06 -19.95 30.29
C GLU A 215 -2.58 -21.04 29.33
N LYS A 216 -1.31 -20.96 28.96
CA LYS A 216 -0.49 -22.11 28.61
C LYS A 216 0.80 -22.03 29.40
#